data_AF-A0A3M2BFH6-F1
#
_entry.id   AF-A0A3M2BFH6-F1
#
_cell.length_a   1.000
_cell.length_b   1.000
_cell.length_c   1.000
_cell.angle_alpha   90.00
_cell.angle_beta   90.00
_cell.angle_gamma   90.00
#
_symmetry.space_group_name_H-M   'P 1'
#
loop_
_entity.id
_entity.type
_entity.pdbx_description
1 polymer ?
#
loop_
_entity_poly.entity_id
_entity_poly.type
_entity_poly.pdbx_seq_one_letter_code
_entity_poly.pdbx_strand_id
1 'polypeptide(L)'
;MPTATDLIMLVARLFILLLTVFTICPRLVIAQETPGSSSSVVQNAESVSFHQQIGQEPQTHKLSSPREVMRVFLSSMNKVDDGYDNAWPSVLNCFDFPPDLTDAERQDIARTLLDVLNRLGRVDLQQLPGELAVNTDMGTDTRPIRRYQFFPSPVYAWVWDKLANHGIAPKGRIVIERGDDDVWRFSRQTVLDIPILDQSTELLPPSYFDQAAKT
;
A
#
# COMPACT_ATOMS: atom_id res chain seq x y z
N MET A 1 -11.92 29.42 -45.96
CA MET A 1 -10.52 29.52 -45.52
C MET A 1 -10.45 29.00 -44.10
N PRO A 2 -9.60 28.01 -43.78
CA PRO A 2 -9.50 27.49 -42.42
C PRO A 2 -9.01 28.61 -41.47
N THR A 3 -9.65 28.73 -40.31
CA THR A 3 -9.26 29.71 -39.30
C THR A 3 -8.01 29.24 -38.56
N ALA A 4 -7.24 30.16 -37.97
CA ALA A 4 -6.00 29.82 -37.26
C ALA A 4 -6.20 28.75 -36.17
N THR A 5 -7.40 28.64 -35.61
CA THR A 5 -7.82 27.62 -34.65
C THR A 5 -7.89 26.20 -35.23
N ASP A 6 -8.26 26.04 -36.50
CA ASP A 6 -8.34 24.72 -37.15
C ASP A 6 -6.94 24.12 -37.38
N LEU A 7 -5.96 24.98 -37.67
CA LEU A 7 -4.57 24.58 -37.86
C LEU A 7 -3.94 24.08 -36.55
N ILE A 8 -4.25 24.75 -35.43
CA ILE A 8 -3.74 24.37 -34.10
C ILE A 8 -4.31 23.02 -33.66
N MET A 9 -5.61 22.77 -33.88
CA MET A 9 -6.21 21.47 -33.55
C MET A 9 -5.69 20.33 -34.42
N LEU A 10 -5.34 20.60 -35.68
CA LEU A 10 -4.76 19.59 -36.56
C LEU A 10 -3.35 19.18 -36.11
N VAL A 11 -2.51 20.14 -35.72
CA VAL A 11 -1.16 19.89 -35.20
C VAL A 11 -1.20 19.13 -33.88
N ALA A 12 -2.11 19.49 -32.96
CA ALA A 12 -2.27 18.78 -31.70
C ALA A 12 -2.68 17.31 -31.89
N ARG A 13 -3.58 17.02 -32.84
CA ARG A 13 -3.99 15.64 -33.17
C ARG A 13 -2.87 14.83 -33.81
N LEU A 14 -2.06 15.45 -34.67
CA LEU A 14 -0.91 14.79 -35.28
C LEU A 14 0.17 14.42 -34.23
N PHE A 15 0.37 15.29 -33.23
CA PHE A 15 1.34 15.08 -32.16
C PHE A 15 0.93 13.93 -31.22
N ILE A 16 -0.37 13.81 -30.90
CA ILE A 16 -0.89 12.71 -30.09
C ILE A 16 -0.75 11.37 -30.83
N LEU A 17 -1.02 11.33 -32.14
CA LEU A 17 -0.83 10.12 -32.95
C LEU A 17 0.64 9.69 -33.03
N LEU A 18 1.58 10.64 -33.15
CA LEU A 18 3.02 10.36 -33.18
C LEU A 18 3.53 9.78 -31.84
N LEU A 19 2.96 10.19 -30.70
CA LEU A 19 3.33 9.64 -29.39
C LEU A 19 2.85 8.19 -29.19
N THR A 20 1.73 7.80 -29.81
CA THR A 20 1.20 6.43 -29.67
C THR A 20 1.98 5.36 -30.43
N VAL A 21 2.76 5.72 -31.46
CA VAL A 21 3.50 4.74 -32.28
C VAL A 21 4.82 4.30 -31.62
N PHE A 22 5.35 5.06 -30.65
CA PHE A 22 6.66 4.78 -30.03
C PHE A 22 6.65 3.82 -28.84
N THR A 23 5.49 3.27 -28.44
CA THR A 23 5.36 2.38 -27.26
C THR A 23 5.13 0.91 -27.60
N ILE A 24 5.60 0.45 -28.77
CA ILE A 24 5.57 -0.97 -29.14
C ILE A 24 6.99 -1.46 -29.45
N CYS A 25 7.78 -1.68 -28.41
CA CYS A 25 8.99 -2.50 -28.49
C CYS A 25 8.78 -3.76 -27.63
N PRO A 26 8.60 -4.96 -28.22
CA PRO A 26 8.56 -6.18 -27.46
C PRO A 26 9.95 -6.47 -26.91
N ARG A 27 10.05 -6.58 -25.58
CA ARG A 27 11.27 -6.95 -24.87
C ARG A 27 11.58 -8.42 -25.19
N LEU A 28 12.59 -8.64 -26.03
CA LEU A 28 13.13 -9.94 -26.38
C LEU A 28 13.66 -10.61 -25.08
N VAL A 29 12.99 -11.66 -24.61
CA VAL A 29 13.45 -12.49 -23.49
C VAL A 29 14.31 -13.60 -24.09
N ILE A 30 15.61 -13.53 -23.83
CA ILE A 30 16.57 -14.60 -24.14
C ILE A 30 16.52 -15.58 -22.98
N ALA A 31 15.93 -16.76 -23.21
CA ALA A 31 16.05 -17.91 -22.31
C ALA A 31 17.45 -18.53 -22.50
N GLN A 32 18.23 -18.61 -21.42
CA GLN A 32 19.40 -19.47 -21.37
C GLN A 32 19.08 -20.66 -20.48
N GLU A 33 19.08 -21.84 -21.10
CA GLU A 33 19.04 -23.14 -20.43
C GLU A 33 20.42 -23.43 -19.84
N THR A 34 20.50 -23.71 -18.55
CA THR A 34 21.68 -24.28 -17.89
C THR A 34 21.38 -25.72 -17.46
N PRO A 35 22.16 -26.72 -17.91
CA PRO A 35 22.02 -28.09 -17.47
C PRO A 35 22.89 -28.38 -16.25
N GLY A 36 22.29 -29.06 -15.26
CA GLY A 36 22.93 -30.15 -14.51
C GLY A 36 23.96 -29.79 -13.44
N SER A 37 23.59 -30.01 -12.18
CA SER A 37 24.50 -30.70 -11.26
C SER A 37 23.74 -31.34 -10.10
N SER A 38 23.68 -32.66 -10.16
CA SER A 38 23.36 -33.55 -9.07
C SER A 38 24.52 -33.54 -8.07
N SER A 39 24.26 -33.37 -6.78
CA SER A 39 25.16 -33.84 -5.73
C SER A 39 24.45 -34.04 -4.39
N SER A 40 24.45 -35.31 -3.99
CA SER A 40 24.67 -35.84 -2.63
C SER A 40 23.82 -35.29 -1.47
N VAL A 41 22.81 -36.10 -1.14
CA VAL A 41 22.54 -36.66 0.19
C VAL A 41 23.68 -36.47 1.20
N VAL A 42 23.44 -35.65 2.23
CA VAL A 42 24.02 -35.83 3.58
C VAL A 42 22.88 -35.61 4.58
N GLN A 43 22.42 -36.71 5.17
CA GLN A 43 21.55 -36.71 6.35
C GLN A 43 22.41 -36.34 7.56
N ASN A 44 22.39 -35.07 7.96
CA ASN A 44 22.82 -34.67 9.30
C ASN A 44 21.58 -34.50 10.18
N ALA A 45 21.31 -35.53 10.97
CA ALA A 45 20.44 -35.45 12.13
C ALA A 45 21.20 -34.71 13.24
N GLU A 46 21.20 -33.38 13.17
CA GLU A 46 21.55 -32.55 14.32
C GLU A 46 20.26 -32.17 15.04
N SER A 47 20.14 -32.76 16.23
CA SER A 47 19.24 -32.37 17.31
C SER A 47 19.20 -30.85 17.47
N VAL A 48 18.16 -30.24 16.91
CA VAL A 48 17.84 -28.83 17.13
C VAL A 48 17.36 -28.68 18.56
N SER A 49 18.29 -28.29 19.42
CA SER A 49 18.02 -27.81 20.78
C SER A 49 17.00 -26.68 20.69
N PHE A 50 15.77 -26.98 21.08
CA PHE A 50 14.68 -26.05 21.28
C PHE A 50 14.96 -25.21 22.54
N HIS A 51 16.03 -24.39 22.50
CA HIS A 51 16.23 -23.31 23.46
C HIS A 51 15.29 -22.17 23.07
N GLN A 52 14.05 -22.41 23.44
CA GLN A 52 13.03 -21.44 23.83
C GLN A 52 13.67 -20.14 24.33
N GLN A 53 13.78 -19.17 23.42
CA GLN A 53 14.11 -17.76 23.68
C GLN A 53 12.97 -17.10 24.46
N ILE A 54 12.80 -17.45 25.74
CA ILE A 54 11.98 -16.68 26.67
C ILE A 54 12.87 -15.56 27.20
N GLY A 55 12.75 -14.36 26.65
CA GLY A 55 13.51 -13.21 27.17
C GLY A 55 13.97 -12.19 26.14
N GLN A 56 13.57 -12.29 24.88
CA GLN A 56 13.62 -11.10 24.03
C GLN A 56 12.45 -10.21 24.48
N GLU A 57 12.78 -9.09 25.14
CA GLU A 57 11.86 -7.96 25.21
C GLU A 57 11.24 -7.78 23.83
N PRO A 58 9.91 -7.56 23.74
CA PRO A 58 9.25 -7.39 22.46
C PRO A 58 9.95 -6.24 21.75
N GLN A 59 10.82 -6.57 20.78
CA GLN A 59 11.49 -5.57 19.99
C GLN A 59 10.37 -4.85 19.27
N THR A 60 10.05 -3.65 19.76
CA THR A 60 9.09 -2.76 19.13
C THR A 60 9.65 -2.48 17.75
N HIS A 61 9.17 -3.22 16.75
CA HIS A 61 9.59 -3.07 15.37
C HIS A 61 9.47 -1.60 15.01
N LYS A 62 10.62 -0.96 14.76
CA LYS A 62 10.65 0.45 14.38
C LYS A 62 9.91 0.57 13.05
N LEU A 63 8.82 1.33 13.03
CA LEU A 63 8.05 1.61 11.82
C LEU A 63 8.84 2.61 10.95
N SER A 64 9.86 2.12 10.25
CA SER A 64 10.89 2.94 9.60
C SER A 64 10.48 3.51 8.23
N SER A 65 9.36 3.06 7.67
CA SER A 65 8.87 3.50 6.36
C SER A 65 7.37 3.23 6.17
N PRO A 66 6.71 3.87 5.19
CA PRO A 66 5.32 3.57 4.82
C PRO A 66 5.08 2.09 4.51
N ARG A 67 6.03 1.43 3.83
CA ARG A 67 5.98 -0.01 3.58
C ARG A 67 5.91 -0.81 4.87
N GLU A 68 6.72 -0.44 5.85
CA GLU A 68 6.81 -1.16 7.13
C GLU A 68 5.53 -0.99 7.96
N VAL A 69 4.97 0.23 8.02
CA VAL A 69 3.67 0.50 8.66
C VAL A 69 2.59 -0.41 8.07
N MET A 70 2.46 -0.42 6.74
CA MET A 70 1.43 -1.23 6.08
C MET A 70 1.64 -2.73 6.30
N ARG A 71 2.88 -3.21 6.25
CA ARG A 71 3.23 -4.61 6.51
C ARG A 71 2.88 -5.03 7.94
N VAL A 72 3.26 -4.23 8.94
CA VAL A 72 2.98 -4.51 10.35
C VAL A 72 1.48 -4.45 10.62
N PHE A 73 0.78 -3.45 10.08
CA PHE A 73 -0.67 -3.33 10.21
C PHE A 73 -1.41 -4.55 9.66
N LEU A 74 -1.19 -4.91 8.38
CA LEU A 74 -1.88 -6.04 7.74
C LEU A 74 -1.55 -7.37 8.43
N SER A 75 -0.27 -7.62 8.75
CA SER A 75 0.12 -8.86 9.42
C SER A 75 -0.41 -8.98 10.86
N SER A 76 -0.56 -7.85 11.57
CA SER A 76 -1.11 -7.84 12.92
C SER A 76 -2.63 -7.95 12.92
N MET A 77 -3.32 -7.32 11.96
CA MET A 77 -4.76 -7.48 11.77
C MET A 77 -5.15 -8.93 11.44
N ASN A 78 -4.38 -9.61 10.57
CA ASN A 78 -4.62 -11.03 10.31
C ASN A 78 -4.55 -11.88 11.60
N LYS A 79 -3.62 -11.56 12.51
CA LYS A 79 -3.52 -12.24 13.82
C LYS A 79 -4.72 -11.92 14.72
N VAL A 80 -5.20 -10.68 14.70
CA VAL A 80 -6.42 -10.29 15.42
C VAL A 80 -7.62 -11.11 14.91
N ASP A 81 -7.76 -11.24 13.58
CA ASP A 81 -8.82 -12.04 12.96
C ASP A 81 -8.72 -13.53 13.32
N ASP A 82 -7.50 -14.05 13.49
CA ASP A 82 -7.22 -15.40 13.98
C ASP A 82 -7.46 -15.55 15.52
N GLY A 83 -7.86 -14.49 16.22
CA GLY A 83 -8.17 -14.49 17.65
C GLY A 83 -6.99 -14.23 18.59
N TYR A 84 -5.86 -13.73 18.09
CA TYR A 84 -4.69 -13.39 18.91
C TYR A 84 -4.78 -11.95 19.44
N ASP A 85 -5.44 -11.77 20.59
CA ASP A 85 -5.62 -10.45 21.24
C ASP A 85 -4.31 -9.72 21.57
N ASN A 86 -3.20 -10.45 21.74
CA ASN A 86 -1.89 -9.84 21.98
C ASN A 86 -1.31 -9.12 20.75
N ALA A 87 -1.95 -9.18 19.58
CA ALA A 87 -1.56 -8.44 18.39
C ALA A 87 -2.06 -6.99 18.37
N TRP A 88 -3.08 -6.64 19.17
CA TRP A 88 -3.66 -5.29 19.20
C TRP A 88 -2.65 -4.16 19.45
N PRO A 89 -1.69 -4.28 20.40
CA PRO A 89 -0.68 -3.23 20.59
C PRO A 89 0.12 -2.91 19.31
N SER A 90 0.42 -3.91 18.48
CA SER A 90 1.11 -3.71 17.21
C SER A 90 0.24 -3.01 16.16
N VAL A 91 -1.05 -3.36 16.10
CA VAL A 91 -2.03 -2.66 15.25
C VAL A 91 -2.13 -1.20 15.65
N LEU A 92 -2.38 -0.92 16.93
CA LEU A 92 -2.62 0.43 17.42
C LEU A 92 -1.38 1.33 17.33
N ASN A 93 -0.17 0.76 17.45
CA ASN A 93 1.08 1.50 17.26
C ASN A 93 1.28 2.03 15.82
N CYS A 94 0.51 1.51 14.84
CA CYS A 94 0.57 1.97 13.45
C CYS A 94 -0.16 3.30 13.21
N PHE A 95 -0.83 3.89 14.20
CA PHE A 95 -1.68 5.08 14.04
C PHE A 95 -1.26 6.23 14.96
N ASP A 96 -1.40 7.47 14.49
CA ASP A 96 -1.40 8.67 15.32
C ASP A 96 -2.83 9.03 15.72
N PHE A 97 -3.35 8.37 16.76
CA PHE A 97 -4.70 8.61 17.26
C PHE A 97 -4.82 9.97 17.97
N PRO A 98 -5.95 10.68 17.82
CA PRO A 98 -6.37 11.71 18.75
C PRO A 98 -6.37 11.18 20.21
N PRO A 99 -5.96 12.00 21.19
CA PRO A 99 -5.79 11.55 22.58
C PRO A 99 -7.10 11.21 23.29
N ASP A 100 -8.23 11.69 22.77
CA ASP A 100 -9.57 11.57 23.33
C ASP A 100 -10.31 10.28 22.96
N LEU A 101 -9.75 9.46 22.07
CA LEU A 101 -10.34 8.17 21.69
C LEU A 101 -10.06 7.07 22.72
N THR A 102 -11.12 6.33 23.07
CA THR A 102 -11.06 5.10 23.88
C THR A 102 -10.40 3.95 23.09
N ASP A 103 -9.91 2.92 23.80
CA ASP A 103 -9.30 1.76 23.15
C ASP A 103 -10.27 1.03 22.21
N ALA A 104 -11.56 0.95 22.58
CA ALA A 104 -12.59 0.33 21.74
C ALA A 104 -12.76 1.10 20.40
N GLU A 105 -12.86 2.43 20.45
CA GLU A 105 -12.95 3.27 19.25
C GLU A 105 -11.70 3.13 18.37
N ARG A 106 -10.51 3.07 18.98
CA ARG A 106 -9.25 2.85 18.24
C ARG A 106 -9.22 1.50 17.53
N GLN A 107 -9.70 0.45 18.17
CA GLN A 107 -9.81 -0.89 17.58
C GLN A 107 -10.82 -0.90 16.43
N ASP A 108 -11.98 -0.25 16.60
CA ASP A 108 -13.00 -0.16 15.56
C ASP A 108 -12.47 0.60 14.34
N ILE A 109 -11.78 1.72 14.54
CA ILE A 109 -11.13 2.46 13.45
C ILE A 109 -10.12 1.57 12.70
N ALA A 110 -9.33 0.77 13.41
CA ALA A 110 -8.38 -0.14 12.79
C ALA A 110 -9.05 -1.22 11.94
N ARG A 111 -10.17 -1.80 12.42
CA ARG A 111 -10.98 -2.76 11.64
C ARG A 111 -11.57 -2.09 10.40
N THR A 112 -12.14 -0.90 10.55
CA THR A 112 -12.69 -0.13 9.43
C THR A 112 -11.63 0.21 8.38
N LEU A 113 -10.40 0.52 8.78
CA LEU A 113 -9.31 0.70 7.82
C LEU A 113 -9.03 -0.59 7.03
N LEU A 114 -9.03 -1.76 7.68
CA LEU A 114 -8.83 -3.04 6.98
C LEU A 114 -9.93 -3.28 5.94
N ASP A 115 -11.19 -3.03 6.29
CA ASP A 115 -12.33 -3.16 5.36
C ASP A 115 -12.18 -2.23 4.16
N VAL A 116 -11.81 -0.98 4.39
CA VAL A 116 -11.50 -0.01 3.32
C VAL A 116 -10.38 -0.53 2.43
N LEU A 117 -9.27 -1.00 3.00
CA LEU A 117 -8.14 -1.52 2.21
C LEU A 117 -8.55 -2.74 1.38
N ASN A 118 -9.35 -3.65 1.92
CA ASN A 118 -9.89 -4.80 1.20
C ASN A 118 -10.72 -4.36 -0.02
N ARG A 119 -11.60 -3.36 0.15
CA ARG A 119 -12.38 -2.77 -0.95
C ARG A 119 -11.52 -2.06 -1.99
N LEU A 120 -10.46 -1.36 -1.57
CA LEU A 120 -9.48 -0.74 -2.48
C LEU A 120 -8.63 -1.78 -3.24
N GLY A 121 -8.65 -3.04 -2.81
CA GLY A 121 -8.01 -4.16 -3.47
C GLY A 121 -6.60 -4.47 -2.95
N ARG A 122 -5.85 -5.28 -3.70
CA ARG A 122 -4.58 -5.81 -3.24
C ARG A 122 -3.55 -4.70 -3.00
N VAL A 123 -3.04 -4.64 -1.77
CA VAL A 123 -1.93 -3.76 -1.40
C VAL A 123 -0.60 -4.39 -1.82
N ASP A 124 0.08 -3.80 -2.80
CA ASP A 124 1.42 -4.20 -3.21
C ASP A 124 2.47 -3.49 -2.35
N LEU A 125 3.00 -4.17 -1.34
CA LEU A 125 4.02 -3.63 -0.43
C LEU A 125 5.30 -3.20 -1.17
N GLN A 126 5.61 -3.76 -2.33
CA GLN A 126 6.82 -3.38 -3.08
C GLN A 126 6.72 -1.98 -3.68
N GLN A 127 5.51 -1.52 -3.99
CA GLN A 127 5.25 -0.18 -4.54
C GLN A 127 5.27 0.91 -3.46
N LEU A 128 5.15 0.53 -2.19
CA LEU A 128 5.26 1.47 -1.08
C LEU A 128 6.71 1.88 -0.85
N PRO A 129 7.01 3.15 -0.52
CA PRO A 129 8.35 3.59 -0.15
C PRO A 129 8.90 2.76 1.02
N GLY A 130 10.05 2.12 0.80
CA GLY A 130 10.81 1.46 1.86
C GLY A 130 11.77 2.43 2.56
N GLU A 131 12.50 1.93 3.55
CA GLU A 131 13.40 2.73 4.39
C GLU A 131 14.46 3.50 3.60
N LEU A 132 15.09 2.84 2.61
CA LEU A 132 16.06 3.50 1.74
C LEU A 132 15.40 4.67 1.00
N ALA A 133 14.25 4.44 0.36
CA ALA A 133 13.56 5.46 -0.43
C ALA A 133 13.12 6.69 0.39
N VAL A 134 12.78 6.52 1.68
CA VAL A 134 12.38 7.64 2.53
C VAL A 134 13.56 8.39 3.15
N ASN A 135 14.73 7.76 3.26
CA ASN A 135 15.92 8.34 3.88
C ASN A 135 16.97 8.81 2.86
N THR A 136 16.95 8.31 1.63
CA THR A 136 17.92 8.72 0.60
C THR A 136 17.54 10.07 -0.02
N ASP A 137 18.43 11.04 0.16
CA ASP A 137 18.56 12.19 -0.71
C ASP A 137 19.15 11.70 -2.05
N MET A 138 18.29 11.41 -3.02
CA MET A 138 18.68 10.84 -4.33
C MET A 138 19.33 11.90 -5.27
N GLY A 139 19.96 12.92 -4.69
CA GLY A 139 20.80 13.86 -5.42
C GLY A 139 20.05 15.05 -6.02
N THR A 140 20.64 16.22 -5.81
CA THR A 140 20.36 17.57 -6.33
C THR A 140 19.36 18.47 -5.63
N ASP A 141 18.30 18.00 -4.96
CA ASP A 141 17.49 18.86 -4.05
C ASP A 141 16.32 18.12 -3.34
N THR A 142 16.40 16.79 -3.20
CA THR A 142 15.23 16.02 -2.72
C THR A 142 15.27 15.83 -1.22
N ARG A 143 14.51 16.68 -0.52
CA ARG A 143 14.27 16.56 0.92
C ARG A 143 13.74 15.15 1.25
N PRO A 144 14.14 14.55 2.40
CA PRO A 144 13.60 13.27 2.86
C PRO A 144 12.08 13.26 2.82
N ILE A 145 11.51 12.13 2.38
CA ILE A 145 10.06 11.97 2.37
C ILE A 145 9.58 11.93 3.82
N ARG A 146 8.69 12.85 4.20
CA ARG A 146 8.06 12.89 5.53
C ARG A 146 6.59 12.46 5.50
N ARG A 147 6.01 12.37 4.30
CA ARG A 147 4.58 12.14 4.07
C ARG A 147 4.40 11.33 2.80
N TYR A 148 3.62 10.27 2.89
CA TYR A 148 3.25 9.42 1.77
C TYR A 148 1.73 9.28 1.71
N GLN A 149 1.13 9.68 0.59
CA GLN A 149 -0.31 9.53 0.37
C GLN A 149 -0.57 8.25 -0.42
N PHE A 150 -1.21 7.29 0.23
CA PHE A 150 -1.62 6.02 -0.37
C PHE A 150 -2.92 6.18 -1.18
N PHE A 151 -3.90 6.89 -0.61
CA PHE A 151 -5.17 7.19 -1.26
C PHE A 151 -5.55 8.65 -1.01
N PRO A 152 -6.06 9.41 -2.01
CA PRO A 152 -6.22 9.04 -3.42
C PRO A 152 -4.87 8.93 -4.15
N SER A 153 -4.77 8.03 -5.14
CA SER A 153 -3.59 7.83 -6.00
C SER A 153 -4.02 7.32 -7.39
N PRO A 154 -3.29 7.61 -8.48
CA PRO A 154 -3.65 7.15 -9.84
C PRO A 154 -3.86 5.64 -9.98
N VAL A 155 -3.19 4.81 -9.17
CA VAL A 155 -3.40 3.34 -9.17
C VAL A 155 -4.83 2.95 -8.77
N TYR A 156 -5.54 3.83 -8.05
CA TYR A 156 -6.93 3.67 -7.62
C TYR A 156 -7.93 4.41 -8.50
N ALA A 157 -7.55 4.88 -9.71
CA ALA A 157 -8.47 5.60 -10.60
C ALA A 157 -9.78 4.84 -10.87
N TRP A 158 -9.70 3.50 -10.92
CA TRP A 158 -10.86 2.61 -11.10
C TRP A 158 -11.95 2.80 -10.04
N VAL A 159 -11.61 3.25 -8.82
CA VAL A 159 -12.57 3.52 -7.74
C VAL A 159 -13.53 4.64 -8.12
N TRP A 160 -13.02 5.71 -8.75
CA TRP A 160 -13.85 6.82 -9.23
C TRP A 160 -14.78 6.35 -10.34
N ASP A 161 -14.26 5.59 -11.31
CA ASP A 161 -15.06 5.08 -12.42
C ASP A 161 -16.22 4.19 -11.94
N LYS A 162 -15.97 3.37 -10.90
CA LYS A 162 -17.02 2.52 -10.31
C LYS A 162 -18.06 3.31 -9.55
N LEU A 163 -17.64 4.20 -8.66
CA LEU A 163 -18.57 5.00 -7.85
C LEU A 163 -19.33 6.05 -8.67
N ALA A 164 -18.77 6.51 -9.80
CA ALA A 164 -19.44 7.42 -10.72
C ALA A 164 -20.75 6.84 -11.27
N ASN A 165 -20.84 5.52 -11.48
CA ASN A 165 -22.09 4.85 -11.89
C ASN A 165 -23.21 4.96 -10.84
N HIS A 166 -22.84 5.27 -9.59
CA HIS A 166 -23.76 5.49 -8.48
C HIS A 166 -23.93 6.98 -8.15
N GLY A 167 -23.32 7.89 -8.92
CA GLY A 167 -23.35 9.33 -8.65
C GLY A 167 -22.59 9.74 -7.38
N ILE A 168 -21.65 8.91 -6.90
CA ILE A 168 -20.87 9.14 -5.69
C ILE A 168 -19.39 9.26 -6.05
N ALA A 169 -18.62 10.00 -5.26
CA ALA A 169 -17.17 10.04 -5.32
C ALA A 169 -16.59 9.57 -3.97
N PRO A 170 -15.43 8.88 -3.97
CA PRO A 170 -14.79 8.49 -2.72
C PRO A 170 -14.36 9.76 -1.96
N LYS A 171 -14.47 9.72 -0.63
CA LYS A 171 -14.16 10.85 0.25
C LYS A 171 -13.16 10.41 1.31
N GLY A 172 -12.25 11.31 1.69
CA GLY A 172 -11.18 11.00 2.64
C GLY A 172 -9.88 10.57 1.96
N ARG A 173 -8.90 10.21 2.77
CA ARG A 173 -7.53 9.91 2.33
C ARG A 173 -6.87 8.95 3.31
N ILE A 174 -5.92 8.19 2.79
CA ILE A 174 -5.03 7.34 3.57
C ILE A 174 -3.63 7.91 3.38
N VAL A 175 -3.07 8.45 4.45
CA VAL A 175 -1.77 9.09 4.48
C VAL A 175 -0.95 8.50 5.61
N ILE A 176 0.29 8.12 5.29
CA ILE A 176 1.27 7.66 6.26
C ILE A 176 2.30 8.77 6.42
N GLU A 177 2.52 9.24 7.63
CA GLU A 177 3.38 10.38 7.97
C GLU A 177 4.42 9.99 9.02
N ARG A 178 5.59 10.60 8.92
CA ARG A 178 6.67 10.48 9.90
C ARG A 178 6.43 11.52 10.99
N GLY A 179 6.17 11.06 12.20
CA GLY A 179 6.00 11.92 13.37
C GLY A 179 7.30 12.60 13.79
N ASP A 180 7.19 13.52 14.75
CA ASP A 180 8.33 14.21 15.37
C ASP A 180 9.27 13.24 16.12
N ASP A 181 8.75 12.08 16.52
CA ASP A 181 9.48 10.97 17.13
C ASP A 181 10.20 10.08 16.10
N ASP A 182 10.23 10.48 14.83
CA ASP A 182 10.90 9.79 13.75
C ASP A 182 10.27 8.43 13.37
N VAL A 183 9.04 8.17 13.81
CA VAL A 183 8.30 6.93 13.54
C VAL A 183 7.19 7.20 12.53
N TRP A 184 7.04 6.30 11.54
CA TRP A 184 5.95 6.38 10.57
C TRP A 184 4.67 5.78 11.13
N ARG A 185 3.54 6.46 10.90
CA ARG A 185 2.20 6.01 11.28
C ARG A 185 1.17 6.46 10.26
N PHE A 186 0.01 5.81 10.21
CA PHE A 186 -1.20 6.41 9.63
C PHE A 186 -1.46 7.73 10.35
N SER A 187 -1.53 8.81 9.59
CA SER A 187 -1.62 10.15 10.16
C SER A 187 -2.92 10.34 10.94
N ARG A 188 -2.95 11.29 11.86
CA ARG A 188 -4.17 11.68 12.56
C ARG A 188 -5.32 12.02 11.63
N GLN A 189 -5.00 12.64 10.50
CA GLN A 189 -6.01 12.95 9.49
C GLN A 189 -6.59 11.68 8.84
N THR A 190 -5.77 10.65 8.63
CA THR A 190 -6.27 9.34 8.17
C THR A 190 -7.23 8.72 9.17
N VAL A 191 -6.91 8.78 10.47
CA VAL A 191 -7.80 8.32 11.55
C VAL A 191 -9.18 8.98 11.46
N LEU A 192 -9.22 10.29 11.25
CA LEU A 192 -10.47 11.06 11.11
C LEU A 192 -11.20 10.78 9.79
N ASP A 193 -10.46 10.47 8.71
CA ASP A 193 -11.03 10.25 7.38
C ASP A 193 -11.53 8.81 7.18
N ILE A 194 -11.12 7.84 8.00
CA ILE A 194 -11.50 6.41 7.86
C ILE A 194 -13.02 6.19 7.84
N PRO A 195 -13.82 6.70 8.79
CA PRO A 195 -15.27 6.49 8.78
C PRO A 195 -15.96 7.07 7.53
N ILE A 196 -15.45 8.22 7.06
CA ILE A 196 -15.95 8.89 5.84
C ILE A 196 -15.58 8.07 4.60
N LEU A 197 -14.36 7.53 4.59
CA LEU A 197 -13.85 6.71 3.49
C LEU A 197 -14.59 5.38 3.41
N ASP A 198 -14.84 4.72 4.54
CA ASP A 198 -15.66 3.51 4.64
C ASP A 198 -17.05 3.73 4.04
N GLN A 199 -17.78 4.73 4.51
CA GLN A 199 -19.10 5.07 3.98
C GLN A 199 -19.07 5.38 2.48
N SER A 200 -18.07 6.13 2.01
CA SER A 200 -17.99 6.50 0.59
C SER A 200 -17.56 5.35 -0.33
N THR A 201 -17.03 4.26 0.23
CA THR A 201 -16.54 3.08 -0.51
C THR A 201 -17.40 1.84 -0.28
N GLU A 202 -18.50 1.94 0.47
CA GLU A 202 -19.39 0.82 0.83
C GLU A 202 -19.94 0.07 -0.41
N LEU A 203 -20.15 0.78 -1.52
CA LEU A 203 -20.65 0.19 -2.78
C LEU A 203 -19.58 -0.58 -3.58
N LEU A 204 -18.31 -0.53 -3.15
CA LEU A 204 -17.25 -1.32 -3.77
C LEU A 204 -17.30 -2.76 -3.25
N PRO A 205 -17.08 -3.77 -4.10
CA PRO A 205 -16.98 -5.14 -3.63
C PRO A 205 -15.74 -5.35 -2.71
N PRO A 206 -15.77 -6.29 -1.76
CA PRO A 206 -14.67 -6.54 -0.81
C PRO A 206 -13.35 -7.02 -1.43
N SER A 207 -13.35 -7.39 -2.71
CA SER A 207 -12.15 -7.71 -3.49
C SER A 207 -12.48 -7.59 -4.97
N TYR A 208 -12.12 -6.45 -5.58
CA TYR A 208 -12.35 -6.26 -7.01
C TYR A 208 -11.49 -7.20 -7.86
N PHE A 209 -10.26 -7.48 -7.41
CA PHE A 209 -9.28 -8.24 -8.21
C PHE A 209 -9.54 -9.75 -8.25
N ASP A 210 -10.20 -10.33 -7.25
CA ASP A 210 -10.57 -11.76 -7.29
C ASP A 210 -11.74 -12.06 -8.22
N GLN A 211 -12.52 -11.04 -8.60
CA GLN A 211 -13.66 -11.20 -9.52
C GLN A 211 -13.23 -11.12 -10.98
N ALA A 212 -12.25 -10.27 -11.32
CA ALA A 212 -11.75 -10.12 -12.69
C ALA A 212 -10.98 -11.35 -13.19
N ALA A 213 -10.40 -12.16 -12.28
CA ALA A 213 -9.72 -13.40 -12.64
C ALA A 213 -10.66 -14.57 -13.00
N LYS A 214 -11.99 -14.38 -12.87
CA LYS A 214 -13.01 -15.42 -13.12
C LYS A 214 -13.83 -15.20 -14.40
N THR A 215 -13.54 -14.15 -15.17
CA THR A 215 -14.17 -13.80 -16.45
C THR A 215 -13.17 -13.86 -17.57
#